data_AF-A0A2V8Z7N7-F1
#
_entry.id   AF-A0A2V8Z7N7-F1
#
_cell.length_a   1.000
_cell.length_b   1.000
_cell.length_c   1.000
_cell.angle_alpha   90.00
_cell.angle_beta   90.00
_cell.angle_gamma   90.00
#
_symmetry.space_group_name_H-M   'P 1'
#
loop_
_entity.id
_entity.type
_entity.pdbx_description
1 polymer ?
#
loop_
_entity_poly.entity_id
_entity_poly.type
_entity_poly.pdbx_seq_one_letter_code
_entity_poly.pdbx_strand_id
1 'polypeptide(L)'
;MGFVPIGIREYLKLHVKANPDENPTDVLARLRGCVCDALAGARCHCGAPIWVVGSASAGHRCFTCITGEAVPSEDYEIDEVLAARGELTE
;
A
#
# COMPACT_ATOMS: atom_id res chain seq x y z
N MET A 1 9.97 13.85 -1.20
CA MET A 1 9.60 13.08 -0.01
C MET A 1 8.39 12.25 -0.38
N GLY A 2 8.57 10.95 -0.51
CA GLY A 2 7.52 9.99 -0.88
C GLY A 2 7.47 8.87 0.15
N PHE A 3 6.66 7.85 -0.11
CA PHE A 3 6.55 6.68 0.76
C PHE A 3 7.91 6.01 1.03
N VAL A 4 8.00 5.36 2.18
CA VAL A 4 9.09 4.45 2.51
C VAL A 4 8.88 3.13 1.75
N PRO A 5 9.80 2.73 0.86
CA PRO A 5 9.64 1.49 0.10
C PRO A 5 9.76 0.28 1.02
N ILE A 6 8.85 -0.69 0.86
CA ILE A 6 8.92 -1.97 1.56
C ILE A 6 8.49 -3.11 0.63
N GLY A 7 9.16 -4.26 0.74
CA GLY A 7 8.73 -5.47 0.04
C GLY A 7 7.45 -6.04 0.65
N ILE A 8 6.55 -6.56 -0.19
CA ILE A 8 5.25 -7.11 0.24
C ILE A 8 5.35 -8.14 1.36
N ARG A 9 6.38 -9.02 1.34
CA ARG A 9 6.60 -10.03 2.37
C ARG A 9 7.10 -9.42 3.68
N GLU A 10 7.85 -8.33 3.61
CA GLU A 10 8.37 -7.66 4.80
C GLU A 10 7.26 -6.90 5.50
N TYR A 11 6.42 -6.19 4.73
CA TYR A 11 5.21 -5.57 5.26
C TYR A 11 4.28 -6.60 5.90
N LEU A 12 4.05 -7.76 5.25
CA LEU A 12 3.24 -8.84 5.81
C LEU A 12 3.72 -9.28 7.21
N LYS A 13 5.03 -9.43 7.42
CA LYS A 13 5.58 -9.82 8.73
C LYS A 13 5.30 -8.75 9.78
N LEU A 14 5.48 -7.48 9.44
CA LEU A 14 5.20 -6.36 10.35
C LEU A 14 3.72 -6.30 10.71
N HIS A 15 2.84 -6.46 9.71
CA HIS A 15 1.39 -6.43 9.88
C HIS A 15 0.90 -7.52 10.81
N VAL A 16 1.32 -8.78 10.59
CA VAL A 16 0.91 -9.93 11.40
C VAL A 16 1.51 -9.88 12.81
N LYS A 17 2.71 -9.32 12.96
CA LYS A 17 3.30 -9.09 14.28
C LYS A 17 2.51 -8.05 15.10
N ALA A 18 2.00 -7.01 14.45
CA ALA A 18 1.16 -5.99 15.09
C ALA A 18 -0.29 -6.46 15.30
N ASN A 19 -0.80 -7.34 14.42
CA ASN A 19 -2.16 -7.84 14.41
C ASN A 19 -2.15 -9.38 14.43
N PRO A 20 -1.91 -10.02 15.59
CA PRO A 20 -1.74 -11.47 15.69
C PRO A 20 -3.02 -12.27 15.35
N ASP A 21 -4.19 -11.63 15.41
CA ASP A 21 -5.48 -12.24 15.07
C ASP A 21 -5.74 -12.30 13.56
N GLU A 22 -4.93 -11.60 12.75
CA GLU A 22 -5.07 -11.62 11.30
C GLU A 22 -4.41 -12.84 10.66
N ASN A 23 -5.12 -13.43 9.69
CA ASN A 23 -4.58 -14.54 8.92
C ASN A 23 -3.55 -14.03 7.89
N PRO A 24 -2.28 -14.49 7.95
CA PRO A 24 -1.23 -14.03 7.03
C PRO A 24 -1.55 -14.32 5.56
N THR A 25 -2.25 -15.41 5.26
CA THR A 25 -2.64 -15.78 3.89
C THR A 25 -3.68 -14.80 3.34
N ASP A 26 -4.66 -14.42 4.15
CA ASP A 26 -5.71 -13.47 3.74
C ASP A 26 -5.12 -12.06 3.54
N VAL A 27 -4.24 -11.63 4.45
CA VAL A 27 -3.53 -10.34 4.34
C VAL A 27 -2.71 -10.30 3.05
N LEU A 28 -1.96 -11.37 2.76
CA LEU A 28 -1.17 -11.47 1.54
C LEU A 28 -2.03 -11.44 0.28
N ALA A 29 -3.17 -12.13 0.28
CA ALA A 29 -4.10 -12.13 -0.84
C ALA A 29 -4.66 -10.73 -1.10
N ARG A 30 -5.08 -10.00 -0.06
CA ARG A 30 -5.56 -8.61 -0.18
C ARG A 30 -4.48 -7.67 -0.69
N LEU A 31 -3.26 -7.77 -0.15
CA LEU A 31 -2.12 -6.98 -0.61
C LEU A 31 -1.81 -7.25 -2.09
N ARG A 32 -1.75 -8.53 -2.50
CA ARG A 32 -1.50 -8.89 -3.90
C ARG A 32 -2.59 -8.40 -4.84
N GLY A 33 -3.86 -8.50 -4.44
CA GLY A 33 -4.98 -7.91 -5.19
C GLY A 33 -4.79 -6.42 -5.39
N CYS A 34 -4.52 -5.67 -4.32
CA CYS A 34 -4.29 -4.23 -4.39
C CYS A 34 -3.05 -3.86 -5.22
N VAL A 35 -1.97 -4.66 -5.20
CA VAL A 35 -0.81 -4.46 -6.09
C VAL A 35 -1.24 -4.59 -7.54
N CYS A 36 -1.94 -5.68 -7.91
CA CYS A 36 -2.42 -5.87 -9.27
C CYS A 36 -3.32 -4.71 -9.74
N ASP A 37 -4.25 -4.28 -8.89
CA ASP A 37 -5.14 -3.15 -9.17
C ASP A 37 -4.35 -1.84 -9.33
N ALA A 38 -3.39 -1.58 -8.46
CA ALA A 38 -2.52 -0.40 -8.55
C ALA A 38 -1.71 -0.38 -9.84
N LEU A 39 -1.16 -1.52 -10.26
CA LEU A 39 -0.42 -1.67 -11.51
C LEU A 39 -1.32 -1.58 -12.74
N ALA A 40 -2.59 -1.96 -12.63
CA ALA A 40 -3.61 -1.75 -13.66
C ALA A 40 -4.09 -0.28 -13.74
N GLY A 41 -3.61 0.60 -12.85
CA GLY A 41 -3.97 2.01 -12.83
C GLY A 41 -5.23 2.33 -12.03
N ALA A 42 -5.62 1.46 -11.08
CA ALA A 42 -6.73 1.75 -10.18
C ALA A 42 -6.51 3.05 -9.39
N ARG A 43 -7.59 3.79 -9.22
CA ARG A 43 -7.59 5.12 -8.59
C ARG A 43 -8.64 5.20 -7.50
N CYS A 44 -8.34 6.03 -6.51
CA CYS A 44 -9.31 6.47 -5.52
C CYS A 44 -10.40 7.30 -6.19
N HIS A 45 -11.55 7.44 -5.52
CA HIS A 45 -12.65 8.31 -5.97
C HIS A 45 -12.23 9.77 -6.21
N CYS A 46 -11.17 10.25 -5.55
CA CYS A 46 -10.62 11.59 -5.75
C CYS A 46 -9.69 11.70 -6.97
N GLY A 47 -9.43 10.59 -7.69
CA GLY A 47 -8.57 10.53 -8.88
C GLY A 47 -7.10 10.21 -8.60
N ALA A 48 -6.65 10.27 -7.33
CA ALA A 48 -5.29 9.90 -6.96
C ALA A 48 -5.05 8.38 -7.09
N PRO A 49 -3.81 7.92 -7.33
CA PRO A 49 -3.45 6.50 -7.28
C PRO A 49 -3.82 5.89 -5.92
N ILE A 50 -4.26 4.63 -5.92
CA ILE A 50 -4.51 3.93 -4.65
C ILE A 50 -3.20 3.73 -3.89
N TRP A 51 -3.29 3.80 -2.56
CA TRP A 51 -2.19 3.46 -1.66
C TRP A 51 -2.35 1.99 -1.26
N VAL A 52 -1.46 1.10 -1.69
CA VAL A 52 -1.70 -0.35 -1.60
C VAL A 52 -1.74 -0.82 -0.15
N VAL A 53 -0.78 -0.36 0.67
CA VAL A 53 -0.71 -0.69 2.10
C VAL A 53 -2.01 -0.33 2.81
N GLY A 54 -2.54 0.89 2.61
CA GLY A 54 -3.80 1.30 3.22
C GLY A 54 -5.03 0.65 2.56
N SER A 55 -5.02 0.47 1.23
CA SER A 55 -6.15 -0.06 0.48
C SER A 55 -6.46 -1.52 0.79
N ALA A 56 -5.44 -2.30 1.18
CA ALA A 56 -5.62 -3.69 1.60
C ALA A 56 -6.55 -3.84 2.83
N SER A 57 -6.74 -2.76 3.60
CA SER A 57 -7.58 -2.72 4.81
C SER A 57 -8.76 -1.76 4.68
N ALA A 58 -8.58 -0.62 4.01
CA ALA A 58 -9.57 0.45 3.92
C ALA A 58 -10.32 0.50 2.57
N GLY A 59 -10.07 -0.45 1.66
CA GLY A 59 -10.58 -0.45 0.30
C GLY A 59 -9.84 0.54 -0.61
N HIS A 60 -10.02 0.42 -1.93
CA HIS A 60 -9.30 1.16 -3.00
C HIS A 60 -9.32 2.69 -2.84
N ARG A 61 -8.45 3.21 -1.97
CA ARG A 61 -8.37 4.62 -1.60
C ARG A 61 -6.91 5.08 -1.55
N CYS A 62 -6.70 6.36 -1.81
CA CYS A 62 -5.38 6.96 -1.71
C CYS A 62 -5.04 7.28 -0.25
N PHE A 63 -3.77 7.56 0.00
CA PHE A 63 -3.26 7.95 1.32
C PHE A 63 -4.08 9.06 1.96
N THR A 64 -4.22 10.21 1.30
CA THR A 64 -4.96 11.36 1.84
C THR A 64 -6.42 11.05 2.16
N CYS A 65 -7.09 10.21 1.37
CA CYS A 65 -8.47 9.82 1.66
C CYS A 65 -8.60 8.80 2.82
N ILE A 66 -7.51 8.11 3.16
CA ILE A 66 -7.47 7.16 4.28
C ILE A 66 -7.05 7.88 5.57
N THR A 67 -5.99 8.69 5.53
CA THR A 67 -5.38 9.30 6.72
C THR A 67 -5.80 10.74 6.96
N GLY A 68 -6.22 11.46 5.92
CA GLY A 68 -6.40 12.91 5.94
C GLY A 68 -5.10 13.71 5.76
N GLU A 69 -3.96 13.03 5.59
CA GLU A 69 -2.64 13.64 5.50
C GLU A 69 -2.19 13.87 4.05
N ALA A 70 -1.30 14.84 3.85
CA ALA A 70 -0.81 15.22 2.53
C ALA A 70 0.56 14.63 2.18
N VAL A 71 1.37 14.24 3.17
CA VAL A 71 2.76 13.84 2.98
C VAL A 71 2.99 12.45 3.57
N PRO A 72 3.32 11.44 2.76
CA PRO A 72 3.44 10.06 3.24
C PRO A 72 4.87 9.65 3.60
N SER A 73 5.72 10.59 4.01
CA SER A 73 7.18 10.35 4.13
C SER A 73 7.58 9.36 5.22
N GLU A 74 6.66 9.05 6.13
CA GLU A 74 6.86 8.09 7.22
C GLU A 74 6.05 6.81 7.02
N ASP A 75 5.30 6.73 5.92
CA ASP A 75 4.38 5.64 5.61
C ASP A 75 4.95 4.69 4.57
N TYR A 76 4.67 3.42 4.75
CA TYR A 76 5.12 2.39 3.82
C TYR A 76 4.29 2.36 2.55
N GLU A 77 4.94 2.05 1.42
CA GLU A 77 4.28 1.59 0.20
C GLU A 77 5.08 0.45 -0.44
N ILE A 78 4.40 -0.41 -1.19
CA ILE A 78 5.01 -1.57 -1.83
C ILE A 78 6.02 -1.12 -2.90
N ASP A 79 7.26 -1.61 -2.78
CA ASP A 79 8.37 -1.33 -3.67
C ASP A 79 8.05 -1.56 -5.17
N GLU A 80 7.36 -2.66 -5.48
CA GLU A 80 6.89 -3.02 -6.83
C GLU A 80 6.01 -1.90 -7.44
N VAL A 81 5.16 -1.28 -6.62
CA VAL A 81 4.24 -0.22 -7.04
C VAL A 81 4.99 1.10 -7.22
N LEU A 82 5.88 1.44 -6.29
CA LEU A 82 6.72 2.63 -6.40
C LEU A 82 7.64 2.56 -7.63
N ALA A 83 8.25 1.40 -7.89
CA ALA A 83 9.07 1.19 -9.07
C ALA A 83 8.27 1.37 -10.36
N ALA A 84 7.06 0.80 -10.45
CA ALA A 84 6.19 0.96 -11.62
C ALA A 84 5.75 2.41 -11.87
N ARG A 85 5.70 3.24 -10.82
CA ARG A 85 5.36 4.66 -10.91
C ARG A 85 6.57 5.57 -11.11
N GLY A 86 7.80 5.02 -11.09
CA GLY A 86 9.03 5.81 -11.13
C GLY A 86 9.28 6.61 -9.84
N GLU A 87 8.72 6.17 -8.72
CA GLU A 87 8.78 6.82 -7.41
C GLU A 87 9.78 6.15 -6.45
N LEU A 88 10.41 5.05 -6.87
CA LEU A 88 11.47 4.41 -6.12
C LEU A 88 12.77 5.22 -6.27
N THR A 89 13.16 5.93 -5.22
CA THR A 89 14.44 6.64 -5.16
C THR A 89 15.55 5.72 -4.67
N GLU A 90 16.72 5.76 -5.33
CA GLU A 90 17.94 5.03 -4.95
C GLU A 90 18.47 5.38 -3.55
#